data_AF-A0A969HJQ7-F1
#
_entry.id   AF-A0A969HJQ7-F1
#
_cell.length_a   1.000
_cell.length_b   1.000
_cell.length_c   1.000
_cell.angle_alpha   90.00
_cell.angle_beta   90.00
_cell.angle_gamma   90.00
#
_symmetry.space_group_name_H-M   'P 1'
#
loop_
_entity.id
_entity.type
_entity.pdbx_description
1 polymer ?
#
loop_
_entity_poly.entity_id
_entity_poly.type
_entity_poly.pdbx_seq_one_letter_code
_entity_poly.pdbx_strand_id
1 'polypeptide(L)'
;MYPHGLQVLSWLKLNTLEKNRFEMFVFFNDGDHKQAGEKIIGQTGGFYQVPGNDLATVIDTMIQAQKGGTGGDAQENDIEALLYSQALCPSCQTLLLIADAKSYVRDIQLVPELARRCAKNKQKLRIILCGAEKGLLEDYWYLAQMTGASVHTLDRDIEDANQLPEGETIRMHGQSYQVYKNGLKLIKNPKGTKKNRQTP
;
A
#
# COMPACT_ATOMS: atom_id res chain seq x y z
N MET A 1 -9.75 0.26 6.97
CA MET A 1 -10.13 -0.37 5.68
C MET A 1 -11.62 -0.44 5.29
N TYR A 2 -12.63 -0.65 6.14
CA TYR A 2 -14.00 -1.00 5.68
C TYR A 2 -14.68 -0.02 4.67
N PRO A 3 -14.60 1.31 4.84
CA PRO A 3 -15.12 2.26 3.85
C PRO A 3 -14.36 2.22 2.51
N HIS A 4 -13.06 1.92 2.55
CA HIS A 4 -12.21 1.78 1.37
C HIS A 4 -12.44 0.44 0.67
N GLY A 5 -12.80 -0.62 1.40
CA GLY A 5 -13.16 -1.92 0.82
C GLY A 5 -14.30 -1.81 -0.20
N LEU A 6 -15.35 -1.04 0.08
CA LEU A 6 -16.45 -0.81 -0.87
C LEU A 6 -16.02 -0.01 -2.11
N GLN A 7 -15.11 0.94 -1.95
CA GLN A 7 -14.54 1.71 -3.06
C GLN A 7 -13.67 0.81 -3.95
N VAL A 8 -12.85 -0.04 -3.33
CA VAL A 8 -12.05 -1.07 -4.01
C VAL A 8 -12.98 -2.03 -4.73
N LEU A 9 -14.02 -2.58 -4.10
CA LEU A 9 -14.99 -3.47 -4.76
C LEU A 9 -15.70 -2.82 -5.95
N SER A 10 -16.05 -1.53 -5.84
CA SER A 10 -16.67 -0.77 -6.94
C SER A 10 -15.71 -0.60 -8.11
N TRP A 11 -14.45 -0.26 -7.82
CA TRP A 11 -13.40 -0.19 -8.83
C TRP A 11 -13.07 -1.55 -9.44
N LEU A 12 -13.04 -2.61 -8.62
CA LEU A 12 -12.85 -3.98 -9.06
C LEU A 12 -13.93 -4.38 -10.04
N LYS A 13 -15.21 -4.21 -9.70
CA LYS A 13 -16.33 -4.50 -10.60
C LYS A 13 -16.15 -3.87 -11.99
N LEU A 14 -15.70 -2.62 -12.05
CA LEU A 14 -15.49 -1.88 -13.31
C LEU A 14 -14.24 -2.34 -14.09
N ASN A 15 -13.27 -2.99 -13.43
CA ASN A 15 -11.99 -3.36 -14.04
C ASN A 15 -11.75 -4.88 -14.19
N THR A 16 -12.45 -5.73 -13.44
CA THR A 16 -12.46 -7.19 -13.60
C THR A 16 -13.53 -7.63 -14.59
N LEU A 17 -14.81 -7.30 -14.34
CA LEU A 17 -15.93 -7.84 -15.14
C LEU A 17 -15.96 -7.36 -16.59
N GLU A 18 -15.43 -6.16 -16.88
CA GLU A 18 -15.44 -5.63 -18.25
C GLU A 18 -14.13 -5.84 -19.01
N LYS A 19 -13.03 -6.22 -18.34
CA LYS A 19 -11.68 -6.14 -18.94
C LYS A 19 -10.71 -7.28 -18.61
N ASN A 20 -11.04 -8.23 -17.74
CA ASN A 20 -10.17 -9.37 -17.34
C ASN A 20 -8.70 -8.96 -17.08
N ARG A 21 -8.48 -7.90 -16.28
CA ARG A 21 -7.13 -7.33 -16.07
C ARG A 21 -6.39 -7.87 -14.85
N PHE A 22 -7.07 -8.60 -13.97
CA PHE A 22 -6.49 -9.11 -12.73
C PHE A 22 -6.53 -10.64 -12.74
N GLU A 23 -5.35 -11.25 -12.71
CA GLU A 23 -5.22 -12.71 -12.66
C GLU A 23 -5.58 -13.24 -11.27
N MET A 24 -5.06 -12.59 -10.22
CA MET A 24 -5.16 -13.04 -8.83
C MET A 24 -5.42 -11.87 -7.89
N PHE A 25 -6.25 -12.13 -6.88
CA PHE A 25 -6.41 -11.31 -5.68
C PHE A 25 -5.81 -12.04 -4.49
N VAL A 26 -5.17 -11.28 -3.60
CA VAL A 26 -4.69 -11.74 -2.30
C VAL A 26 -5.17 -10.75 -1.25
N PHE A 27 -5.98 -11.23 -0.31
CA PHE A 27 -6.36 -10.50 0.89
C PHE A 27 -5.50 -10.99 2.05
N PHE A 28 -5.14 -10.08 2.95
CA PHE A 28 -4.31 -10.41 4.12
C PHE A 28 -4.87 -9.76 5.39
N ASN A 29 -4.61 -10.38 6.53
CA ASN A 29 -5.17 -9.98 7.83
C ASN A 29 -4.18 -10.07 8.99
N ASP A 30 -2.87 -10.09 8.69
CA ASP A 30 -1.79 -10.13 9.68
C ASP A 30 -1.85 -11.35 10.62
N GLY A 31 -2.19 -12.51 10.04
CA GLY A 31 -1.88 -13.81 10.62
C GLY A 31 -3.04 -14.55 11.32
N ASP A 32 -4.28 -14.43 10.84
CA ASP A 32 -5.40 -15.28 11.28
C ASP A 32 -5.59 -15.40 12.80
N HIS A 33 -5.83 -14.27 13.48
CA HIS A 33 -5.97 -14.17 14.94
C HIS A 33 -4.73 -14.54 15.76
N LYS A 34 -3.55 -14.71 15.14
CA LYS A 34 -2.27 -14.88 15.85
C LYS A 34 -2.06 -13.77 16.87
N GLN A 35 -1.55 -14.14 18.03
CA GLN A 35 -1.08 -13.21 19.03
C GLN A 35 0.21 -12.52 18.57
N ALA A 36 0.54 -11.36 19.13
CA ALA A 36 1.70 -10.58 18.73
C ALA A 36 3.02 -11.38 18.71
N GLY A 37 3.23 -12.31 19.66
CA GLY A 37 4.43 -13.14 19.72
C GLY A 37 4.50 -14.25 18.65
N GLU A 38 3.39 -14.57 18.00
CA GLU A 38 3.29 -15.60 16.96
C GLU A 38 3.47 -15.01 15.54
N LYS A 39 3.43 -13.67 15.42
CA LYS A 39 3.61 -12.92 14.17
C LYS A 39 5.10 -12.77 13.84
N ILE A 40 5.73 -13.90 13.58
CA ILE A 40 7.13 -13.98 13.19
C ILE A 40 7.27 -13.46 11.77
N ILE A 41 8.06 -12.39 11.58
CA ILE A 41 8.26 -11.78 10.27
C ILE A 41 8.78 -12.81 9.26
N GLY A 42 8.11 -12.88 8.10
CA GLY A 42 8.34 -13.87 7.05
C GLY A 42 7.53 -15.16 7.21
N GLN A 43 6.77 -15.30 8.30
CA GLN A 43 5.98 -16.47 8.66
C GLN A 43 4.62 -16.09 9.30
N THR A 44 4.20 -14.84 9.16
CA THR A 44 2.98 -14.31 9.78
C THR A 44 1.74 -14.94 9.15
N GLY A 45 1.69 -15.02 7.82
CA GLY A 45 0.58 -15.66 7.11
C GLY A 45 -0.73 -14.86 7.15
N GLY A 46 -1.87 -15.55 7.13
CA GLY A 46 -3.18 -14.89 7.03
C GLY A 46 -3.51 -14.42 5.62
N PHE A 47 -3.17 -15.23 4.60
CA PHE A 47 -3.36 -14.91 3.19
C PHE A 47 -4.52 -15.70 2.60
N TYR A 48 -5.37 -14.99 1.85
CA TYR A 48 -6.57 -15.53 1.22
C TYR A 48 -6.55 -15.15 -0.26
N GLN A 49 -6.34 -16.13 -1.13
CA GLN A 49 -6.19 -15.93 -2.57
C GLN A 49 -7.42 -16.39 -3.37
N VAL A 50 -7.70 -15.69 -4.46
CA VAL A 50 -8.79 -16.01 -5.37
C VAL A 50 -8.48 -15.49 -6.78
N PRO A 51 -8.77 -16.27 -7.85
CA PRO A 51 -8.66 -15.77 -9.22
C PRO A 51 -9.58 -14.56 -9.47
N GLY A 52 -9.12 -13.62 -10.30
CA GLY A 52 -9.85 -12.37 -10.55
C GLY A 52 -11.00 -12.43 -11.55
N ASN A 53 -11.52 -13.63 -11.84
CA ASN A 53 -12.50 -13.88 -12.89
C ASN A 53 -13.96 -13.86 -12.41
N ASP A 54 -14.21 -13.95 -11.10
CA ASP A 54 -15.56 -13.90 -10.53
C ASP A 54 -15.65 -12.94 -9.34
N LEU A 55 -16.44 -11.89 -9.51
CA LEU A 55 -16.57 -10.83 -8.49
C LEU A 55 -17.22 -11.34 -7.20
N ALA A 56 -18.19 -12.25 -7.28
CA ALA A 56 -18.87 -12.78 -6.11
C ALA A 56 -17.88 -13.54 -5.21
N THR A 57 -17.10 -14.44 -5.81
CA THR A 57 -16.05 -15.19 -5.10
C THR A 57 -14.97 -14.25 -4.55
N VAL A 58 -14.57 -13.21 -5.30
CA VAL A 58 -13.63 -12.19 -4.79
C VAL A 58 -14.17 -11.50 -3.52
N ILE A 59 -15.45 -11.12 -3.52
CA ILE A 59 -16.10 -10.52 -2.34
C ILE A 59 -16.17 -11.51 -1.18
N ASP A 60 -16.53 -12.77 -1.43
CA ASP A 60 -16.62 -13.79 -0.40
C ASP A 60 -15.26 -14.08 0.23
N THR A 61 -14.19 -14.16 -0.57
CA THR A 61 -12.82 -14.32 -0.08
C THR A 61 -12.38 -13.12 0.75
N MET A 62 -12.73 -11.89 0.35
CA MET A 62 -12.46 -10.70 1.15
C MET A 62 -13.15 -10.77 2.52
N ILE A 63 -14.42 -11.19 2.56
CA ILE A 63 -15.19 -11.37 3.80
C ILE A 63 -14.58 -12.47 4.68
N GLN A 64 -14.08 -13.56 4.09
CA GLN A 64 -13.37 -14.61 4.82
C GLN A 64 -12.08 -14.09 5.47
N ALA A 65 -11.25 -13.39 4.71
CA ALA A 65 -10.03 -12.77 5.24
C ALA A 65 -10.33 -11.82 6.41
N GLN A 66 -11.38 -11.00 6.27
CA GLN A 66 -11.84 -10.12 7.34
C GLN A 66 -12.24 -10.89 8.61
N LYS A 67 -12.97 -12.00 8.48
CA LYS A 67 -13.38 -12.84 9.63
C LYS A 67 -12.21 -13.57 10.28
N GLY A 68 -11.14 -13.84 9.52
CA GLY A 68 -9.88 -14.37 10.03
C GLY A 68 -9.05 -13.33 10.81
N GLY A 69 -9.34 -12.04 10.65
CA GLY A 69 -8.63 -10.97 11.36
C GLY A 69 -9.36 -10.50 12.63
N THR A 70 -8.59 -9.97 13.58
CA THR A 70 -9.16 -9.25 14.74
C THR A 70 -9.30 -7.74 14.49
N GLY A 71 -8.51 -7.19 13.56
CA GLY A 71 -8.43 -5.75 13.29
C GLY A 71 -7.92 -4.91 14.47
N GLY A 72 -7.31 -5.57 15.47
CA GLY A 72 -6.89 -4.93 16.73
C GLY A 72 -5.43 -4.48 16.76
N ASP A 73 -4.62 -4.87 15.78
CA ASP A 73 -3.21 -4.54 15.70
C ASP A 73 -3.00 -3.33 14.78
N ALA A 74 -2.04 -2.47 15.12
CA ALA A 74 -1.76 -1.25 14.35
C ALA A 74 -0.83 -1.48 13.15
N GLN A 75 -0.19 -2.65 13.08
CA GLN A 75 0.77 -3.01 12.04
C GLN A 75 0.24 -4.20 11.24
N GLU A 76 0.55 -4.22 9.95
CA GLU A 76 0.11 -5.24 9.00
C GLU A 76 1.30 -5.90 8.28
N ASN A 77 1.10 -7.07 7.69
CA ASN A 77 2.14 -7.86 7.00
C ASN A 77 2.13 -7.69 5.47
N ASP A 78 2.18 -6.43 5.02
CA ASP A 78 2.09 -6.03 3.61
C ASP A 78 3.17 -6.70 2.73
N ILE A 79 4.41 -6.80 3.21
CA ILE A 79 5.53 -7.27 2.38
C ILE A 79 5.46 -8.78 2.18
N GLU A 80 5.12 -9.55 3.22
CA GLU A 80 4.85 -10.98 3.09
C GLU A 80 3.70 -11.24 2.10
N ALA A 81 2.63 -10.44 2.13
CA ALA A 81 1.52 -10.56 1.18
C ALA A 81 1.97 -10.30 -0.27
N LEU A 82 2.83 -9.31 -0.49
CA LEU A 82 3.42 -9.03 -1.81
C LEU A 82 4.33 -10.17 -2.29
N LEU A 83 5.20 -10.68 -1.42
CA LEU A 83 6.09 -11.80 -1.72
C LEU A 83 5.31 -13.09 -2.02
N TYR A 84 4.22 -13.34 -1.28
CA TYR A 84 3.29 -14.43 -1.51
C TYR A 84 2.61 -14.29 -2.88
N SER A 85 2.16 -13.07 -3.22
CA SER A 85 1.55 -12.76 -4.53
C SER A 85 2.50 -13.00 -5.71
N GLN A 86 3.80 -12.67 -5.57
CA GLN A 86 4.81 -12.98 -6.59
C GLN A 86 4.96 -14.48 -6.84
N ALA A 87 4.89 -15.29 -5.78
CA ALA A 87 5.00 -16.74 -5.88
C ALA A 87 3.76 -17.37 -6.53
N LEU A 88 2.57 -16.82 -6.25
CA LEU A 88 1.31 -17.29 -6.85
C LEU A 88 1.19 -16.96 -8.34
N CYS A 89 1.64 -15.78 -8.76
CA CYS A 89 1.55 -15.35 -10.15
C CYS A 89 2.91 -14.86 -10.68
N PRO A 90 3.85 -15.78 -10.98
CA PRO A 90 5.16 -15.41 -11.49
C PRO A 90 5.10 -14.78 -12.89
N SER A 91 4.02 -15.02 -13.64
CA SER A 91 3.76 -14.40 -14.95
C SER A 91 3.18 -12.98 -14.85
N CYS A 92 2.64 -12.59 -13.69
CA CYS A 92 2.05 -11.26 -13.52
C CYS A 92 3.14 -10.19 -13.60
N GLN A 93 2.95 -9.21 -14.49
CA GLN A 93 3.93 -8.13 -14.71
C GLN A 93 3.82 -7.00 -13.68
N THR A 94 2.69 -6.90 -12.98
CA THR A 94 2.41 -5.82 -12.04
C THR A 94 1.79 -6.37 -10.77
N LEU A 95 2.33 -5.95 -9.64
CA LEU A 95 1.75 -6.09 -8.32
C LEU A 95 1.04 -4.78 -7.98
N LEU A 96 -0.19 -4.87 -7.48
CA LEU A 96 -0.96 -3.73 -7.00
C LEU A 96 -1.25 -3.92 -5.51
N LEU A 97 -0.62 -3.12 -4.67
CA LEU A 97 -0.92 -3.04 -3.24
C LEU A 97 -1.99 -1.98 -3.01
N ILE A 98 -3.05 -2.33 -2.28
CA ILE A 98 -4.03 -1.35 -1.77
C ILE A 98 -3.95 -1.42 -0.25
N ALA A 99 -3.54 -0.33 0.39
CA ALA A 99 -3.28 -0.31 1.83
C ALA A 99 -3.85 0.94 2.52
N ASP A 100 -4.07 0.83 3.83
CA ASP A 100 -4.49 1.93 4.69
C ASP A 100 -3.25 2.71 5.15
N ALA A 101 -3.14 3.99 4.78
CA ALA A 101 -2.00 4.84 5.13
C ALA A 101 -1.92 5.17 6.63
N LYS A 102 -2.74 4.53 7.47
CA LYS A 102 -2.74 4.66 8.93
C LYS A 102 -2.10 3.46 9.64
N SER A 103 -1.82 2.37 8.91
CA SER A 103 -1.19 1.16 9.44
C SER A 103 0.29 1.14 9.07
N TYR A 104 1.15 0.82 10.04
CA TYR A 104 2.57 0.60 9.79
C TYR A 104 2.79 -0.78 9.16
N VAL A 105 3.93 -0.94 8.49
CA VAL A 105 4.29 -2.21 7.85
C VAL A 105 5.16 -3.02 8.80
N ARG A 106 4.61 -4.08 9.42
CA ARG A 106 5.28 -4.93 10.42
C ARG A 106 6.58 -5.52 9.88
N ASP A 107 6.53 -5.94 8.63
CA ASP A 107 7.53 -6.73 7.95
C ASP A 107 8.39 -5.89 7.00
N ILE A 108 8.54 -4.59 7.29
CA ILE A 108 9.30 -3.63 6.45
C ILE A 108 10.75 -4.08 6.19
N GLN A 109 11.34 -4.88 7.08
CA GLN A 109 12.67 -5.47 6.90
C GLN A 109 12.77 -6.44 5.70
N LEU A 110 11.64 -6.89 5.14
CA LEU A 110 11.58 -7.74 3.95
C LEU A 110 11.62 -6.95 2.63
N VAL A 111 11.53 -5.62 2.66
CA VAL A 111 11.58 -4.76 1.46
C VAL A 111 12.80 -5.03 0.57
N PRO A 112 14.04 -5.23 1.09
CA PRO A 112 15.18 -5.55 0.23
C PRO A 112 14.99 -6.84 -0.58
N GLU A 113 14.37 -7.87 0.00
CA GLU A 113 14.08 -9.13 -0.70
C GLU A 113 13.00 -8.92 -1.77
N LEU A 114 11.93 -8.19 -1.45
CA LEU A 114 10.89 -7.82 -2.40
C LEU A 114 11.46 -7.04 -3.59
N ALA A 115 12.25 -6.00 -3.33
CA ALA A 115 12.89 -5.18 -4.37
C ALA A 115 13.78 -6.03 -5.29
N ARG A 116 14.59 -6.92 -4.70
CA ARG A 116 15.43 -7.86 -5.47
C ARG A 116 14.59 -8.77 -6.36
N ARG A 117 13.45 -9.29 -5.87
CA ARG A 117 12.54 -10.13 -6.66
C ARG A 117 11.85 -9.35 -7.77
N CYS A 118 11.35 -8.14 -7.49
CA CYS A 118 10.76 -7.26 -8.51
C CYS A 118 11.75 -6.98 -9.65
N ALA A 119 13.00 -6.64 -9.33
CA ALA A 119 14.05 -6.42 -10.32
C ALA A 119 14.35 -7.69 -11.12
N LYS A 120 14.50 -8.84 -10.45
CA LYS A 120 14.78 -10.13 -11.10
C LYS A 120 13.67 -10.54 -12.07
N ASN A 121 12.42 -10.36 -11.67
CA ASN A 121 11.24 -10.79 -12.43
C ASN A 121 10.73 -9.70 -13.39
N LYS A 122 11.35 -8.51 -13.38
CA LYS A 122 10.88 -7.31 -14.11
C LYS A 122 9.42 -6.95 -13.78
N GLN A 123 9.02 -7.18 -12.52
CA GLN A 123 7.69 -6.87 -12.02
C GLN A 123 7.64 -5.43 -11.53
N LYS A 124 6.60 -4.70 -11.92
CA LYS A 124 6.31 -3.37 -11.40
C LYS A 124 5.48 -3.49 -10.12
N LEU A 125 5.74 -2.61 -9.15
CA LEU A 125 4.86 -2.44 -7.99
C LEU A 125 4.12 -1.11 -8.12
N ARG A 126 2.83 -1.11 -7.81
CA ARG A 126 1.99 0.08 -7.67
C ARG A 126 1.32 0.04 -6.32
N ILE A 127 1.28 1.17 -5.63
CA ILE A 127 0.72 1.28 -4.29
C ILE A 127 -0.42 2.28 -4.34
N ILE A 128 -1.62 1.86 -3.98
CA ILE A 128 -2.77 2.74 -3.74
C ILE A 128 -2.91 2.90 -2.23
N LEU A 129 -2.64 4.11 -1.74
CA LEU A 129 -2.74 4.45 -0.33
C LEU A 129 -4.04 5.16 -0.03
N CYS A 130 -4.86 4.50 0.77
CA CYS A 130 -6.14 5.01 1.23
C CYS A 130 -5.98 5.73 2.58
N GLY A 131 -6.78 6.77 2.85
CA GLY A 131 -6.78 7.43 4.16
C GLY A 131 -5.52 8.27 4.46
N ALA A 132 -4.76 8.67 3.44
CA ALA A 132 -3.53 9.46 3.59
C ALA A 132 -3.78 10.94 3.96
N GLU A 133 -5.02 11.34 4.31
CA GLU A 133 -5.38 12.73 4.60
C GLU A 133 -4.58 13.34 5.77
N LYS A 134 -4.07 12.49 6.68
CA LYS A 134 -3.25 12.89 7.82
C LYS A 134 -1.75 12.91 7.54
N GLY A 135 -1.35 12.43 6.36
CA GLY A 135 0.02 12.33 5.93
C GLY A 135 0.39 10.93 5.43
N LEU A 136 1.55 10.85 4.77
CA LEU A 136 2.14 9.62 4.29
C LEU A 136 3.03 8.97 5.36
N LEU A 137 2.87 7.67 5.59
CA LEU A 137 3.78 6.90 6.44
C LEU A 137 5.10 6.64 5.71
N GLU A 138 6.21 6.76 6.46
CA GLU A 138 7.57 6.61 5.95
C GLU A 138 7.81 5.20 5.36
N ASP A 139 7.15 4.16 5.90
CA ASP A 139 7.25 2.78 5.45
C ASP A 139 6.88 2.60 3.97
N TYR A 140 5.73 3.16 3.55
CA TYR A 140 5.29 3.05 2.16
C TYR A 140 6.17 3.88 1.21
N TRP A 141 6.75 4.97 1.69
CA TRP A 141 7.73 5.72 0.93
C TRP A 141 9.03 4.94 0.73
N TYR A 142 9.54 4.34 1.81
CA TYR A 142 10.72 3.50 1.75
C TYR A 142 10.50 2.31 0.80
N LEU A 143 9.34 1.64 0.88
CA LEU A 143 8.93 0.61 -0.06
C LEU A 143 8.97 1.13 -1.51
N ALA A 144 8.39 2.30 -1.76
CA ALA A 144 8.36 2.89 -3.10
C ALA A 144 9.76 3.23 -3.64
N GLN A 145 10.62 3.85 -2.83
CA GLN A 145 12.00 4.17 -3.22
C GLN A 145 12.82 2.89 -3.52
N MET A 146 12.68 1.86 -2.69
CA MET A 146 13.46 0.63 -2.84
C MET A 146 13.02 -0.21 -4.05
N THR A 147 11.74 -0.19 -4.38
CA THR A 147 11.18 -1.01 -5.47
C THR A 147 11.01 -0.24 -6.77
N GLY A 148 11.15 1.09 -6.76
CA GLY A 148 10.74 1.96 -7.87
C GLY A 148 9.23 1.94 -8.09
N ALA A 149 8.44 1.71 -7.03
CA ALA A 149 6.99 1.69 -7.15
C ALA A 149 6.41 3.09 -7.33
N SER A 150 5.29 3.13 -8.01
CA SER A 150 4.41 4.30 -8.01
C SER A 150 3.53 4.30 -6.75
N VAL A 151 3.26 5.49 -6.23
CA VAL A 151 2.37 5.73 -5.10
C VAL A 151 1.22 6.60 -5.55
N HIS A 152 0.01 6.12 -5.31
CA HIS A 152 -1.24 6.74 -5.74
C HIS A 152 -2.10 7.00 -4.51
N THR A 153 -2.58 8.23 -4.39
CA THR A 153 -3.52 8.68 -3.35
C THR A 153 -4.75 9.29 -4.03
N LEU A 154 -5.74 9.75 -3.26
CA LEU A 154 -6.94 10.36 -3.84
C LEU A 154 -6.66 11.65 -4.63
N ASP A 155 -5.62 12.41 -4.27
CA ASP A 155 -5.34 13.73 -4.85
C ASP A 155 -3.99 13.82 -5.56
N ARG A 156 -3.16 12.78 -5.50
CA ARG A 156 -1.83 12.80 -6.11
C ARG A 156 -1.31 11.41 -6.49
N ASP A 157 -0.67 11.38 -7.65
CA ASP A 157 0.16 10.28 -8.15
C ASP A 157 1.65 10.64 -8.11
N ILE A 158 2.48 9.66 -7.76
CA ILE A 158 3.94 9.74 -7.74
C ILE A 158 4.46 8.52 -8.48
N GLU A 159 4.92 8.70 -9.72
CA GLU A 159 5.31 7.59 -10.59
C GLU A 159 6.71 7.04 -10.27
N ASP A 160 7.64 7.92 -9.87
CA ASP A 160 9.08 7.62 -9.78
C ASP A 160 9.68 8.07 -8.44
N ALA A 161 9.18 7.53 -7.32
CA ALA A 161 9.64 7.92 -5.98
C ALA A 161 11.17 7.73 -5.77
N ASN A 162 11.77 6.77 -6.48
CA ASN A 162 13.20 6.47 -6.43
C ASN A 162 14.07 7.44 -7.23
N GLN A 163 13.48 8.29 -8.09
CA GLN A 163 14.22 9.26 -8.90
C GLN A 163 14.24 10.67 -8.30
N LEU A 164 13.45 10.90 -7.25
CA LEU A 164 13.37 12.20 -6.59
C LEU A 164 14.68 12.50 -5.86
N PRO A 165 15.33 13.65 -6.14
CA PRO A 165 16.57 14.02 -5.47
C PRO A 165 16.41 14.18 -3.96
N GLU A 166 17.46 13.81 -3.22
CA GLU A 166 17.55 14.13 -1.80
C GLU A 166 17.46 15.64 -1.58
N GLY A 167 16.65 16.05 -0.61
CA GLY A 167 16.34 17.45 -0.31
C GLY A 167 15.14 18.00 -1.08
N GLU A 168 14.63 17.32 -2.11
CA GLU A 168 13.41 17.74 -2.82
C GLU A 168 12.23 17.84 -1.85
N THR A 169 11.37 18.84 -2.07
CA THR A 169 10.12 19.00 -1.32
C THR A 169 8.93 18.54 -2.13
N ILE A 170 8.21 17.55 -1.61
CA ILE A 170 6.97 17.04 -2.20
C ILE A 170 5.78 17.41 -1.31
N ARG A 171 4.62 17.68 -1.93
CA ARG A 171 3.38 18.00 -1.21
C ARG A 171 2.31 16.93 -1.37
N MET A 172 1.79 16.37 -0.28
CA MET A 172 0.69 15.41 -0.30
C MET A 172 -0.37 15.83 0.73
N HIS A 173 -1.65 15.84 0.35
CA HIS A 173 -2.76 16.21 1.24
C HIS A 173 -2.52 17.52 2.03
N GLY A 174 -1.94 18.53 1.38
CA GLY A 174 -1.66 19.83 1.99
C GLY A 174 -0.44 19.89 2.92
N GLN A 175 0.22 18.77 3.18
CA GLN A 175 1.47 18.66 3.93
C GLN A 175 2.68 18.61 3.00
N SER A 176 3.80 19.19 3.44
CA SER A 176 5.06 19.21 2.68
C SER A 176 6.06 18.28 3.34
N TYR A 177 6.79 17.51 2.54
CA TYR A 177 7.78 16.55 2.99
C TYR A 177 9.10 16.80 2.28
N GLN A 178 10.20 16.68 3.01
CA GLN A 178 11.54 16.62 2.43
C GLN A 178 11.92 15.17 2.15
N VAL A 179 12.36 14.90 0.92
CA VAL A 179 12.88 13.60 0.49
C VAL A 179 14.27 13.39 1.05
N TYR A 180 14.50 12.20 1.60
CA TYR A 180 15.83 11.70 1.96
C TYR A 180 16.07 10.35 1.28
N LYS A 181 17.32 9.89 1.33
CA LYS A 181 17.62 8.51 1.01
C LYS A 181 16.85 7.59 1.96
N ASN A 182 16.00 6.74 1.40
CA ASN A 182 15.20 5.75 2.12
C ASN A 182 14.17 6.36 3.10
N GLY A 183 13.68 7.58 2.87
CA GLY A 183 12.70 8.19 3.78
C GLY A 183 12.13 9.53 3.34
N LEU A 184 11.12 9.96 4.08
CA LEU A 184 10.54 11.31 4.03
C LEU A 184 10.53 11.91 5.42
N LYS A 185 10.64 13.24 5.49
CA LYS A 185 10.41 13.98 6.74
C LYS A 185 9.36 15.04 6.52
N LEU A 186 8.35 15.05 7.38
CA LEU A 186 7.35 16.12 7.39
C LEU A 186 8.02 17.48 7.69
N ILE A 187 7.85 18.44 6.79
CA ILE A 187 8.22 19.84 7.00
C ILE A 187 6.98 20.54 7.56
N LYS A 188 7.09 21.14 8.74
CA LYS A 188 6.03 22.02 9.26
C LYS A 188 5.85 23.18 8.28
N ASN A 189 4.64 23.33 7.72
CA ASN A 189 4.30 24.53 6.96
C ASN A 189 4.68 25.77 7.81
N PRO A 190 5.40 26.77 7.26
CA PRO A 190 5.58 28.03 7.95
C PRO A 190 4.19 28.52 8.35
N LYS A 191 3.99 28.84 9.63
CA LYS A 191 2.73 29.41 10.13
C LYS A 191 2.29 30.47 9.12
N GLY A 192 1.10 30.26 8.55
CA GLY A 192 0.56 31.13 7.51
C GLY A 192 0.81 32.59 7.86
N THR A 193 1.49 33.30 6.97
CA THR A 193 1.54 34.75 7.02
C THR A 193 0.11 35.23 7.24
N LYS A 194 -0.11 35.92 8.37
CA LYS A 194 -1.39 36.57 8.67
C LYS A 194 -1.77 37.35 7.42
N LYS A 195 -2.85 36.93 6.73
CA LYS A 195 -3.47 37.76 5.69
C LYS A 195 -3.84 39.07 6.40
N ASN A 196 -3.08 40.13 6.11
CA ASN A 196 -3.50 41.49 6.45
C ASN A 196 -4.87 41.69 5.81
N ARG A 197 -5.91 41.77 6.64
CA ARG A 197 -7.19 42.36 6.26
C ARG A 197 -6.90 43.82 5.93
N GLN A 198 -6.76 44.14 4.66
CA GLN A 198 -7.05 45.48 4.18
C GLN A 198 -8.55 45.53 3.89
N THR A 199 -9.26 46.20 4.79
CA THR A 199 -10.59 46.75 4.55
C THR A 199 -10.48 47.93 3.59
N PRO A 200 -11.42 48.06 2.65
CA PRO A 200 -12.13 49.31 2.44
C PRO A 200 -13.46 49.30 3.19
#